data_AF-A0AAI9ZLE5-F1
#
_entry.id   AF-A0AAI9ZLE5-F1
#
_cell.length_a   1.000
_cell.length_b   1.000
_cell.length_c   1.000
_cell.angle_alpha   90.00
_cell.angle_beta   90.00
_cell.angle_gamma   90.00
#
_symmetry.space_group_name_H-M   'P 1'
#
loop_
_entity.id
_entity.type
_entity.pdbx_description
1 polymer ?
#
loop_
_entity_poly.entity_id
_entity_poly.type
_entity_poly.pdbx_seq_one_letter_code
_entity_poly.pdbx_strand_id
1 'polypeptide(L)'
;MEVHKSPEGSGLRVSLRSSRDWNFEIRNEFADTSETCYVRLATQYAVGDLALRDYLDGVLSHLKKGAAKHKWDVPPEDIGDFLELDLFAGAVKARQLDPTFVPLEEPVYATAKRLAFISWTTDDPGEFDRLAREDQTWIDSSGGLPEIADLLLIICYARRHTLLFRHLVRLLPGPPIRSTFDLLNEILLQPRTAYWAVIHQHSPKEQSNASDEISMWTDILNFGWVHDPVNSETQRFLHHGIRSQDPAVERDDSITFGSPKLRDFHLALASRGLHYDVASLGDYLAGCKSLDQALDFLTVFPGTKVRPSGRDLYEWESGGLVGSVVDSSTLDGKLRTDIMRLALESIEGVDVNAPFNSNAWEDDLPGRKRTPRMTGLQVAASKGDRALANVLLHHGARADVVEYITGLNAAGFARNNGHVDLAEWLEGLSRE
;
A
#
# COMPACT_ATOMS: atom_id res chain seq x y z
N MET A 1 12.98 -5.54 11.78
CA MET A 1 14.21 -5.47 12.61
C MET A 1 13.88 -4.99 14.01
N GLU A 2 13.85 -5.86 15.02
CA GLU A 2 13.74 -5.43 16.41
C GLU A 2 15.13 -5.39 17.05
N VAL A 3 15.50 -4.26 17.65
CA VAL A 3 16.76 -4.10 18.36
C VAL A 3 16.47 -4.19 19.86
N HIS A 4 16.87 -5.31 20.48
CA HIS A 4 16.67 -5.54 21.91
C HIS A 4 18.00 -5.44 22.66
N LYS A 5 17.99 -4.92 23.89
CA LYS A 5 19.13 -5.09 24.79
C LYS A 5 19.17 -6.53 25.28
N SER A 6 20.31 -7.22 25.09
CA SER A 6 20.54 -8.55 25.64
C SER A 6 20.41 -8.51 27.17
N PRO A 7 19.60 -9.39 27.81
CA PRO A 7 19.53 -9.51 29.26
C PRO A 7 20.89 -9.85 29.91
N GLU A 8 21.83 -10.40 29.12
CA GLU A 8 23.13 -10.90 29.57
C GLU A 8 24.29 -9.90 29.34
N GLY A 9 23.99 -8.66 28.93
CA GLY A 9 25.01 -7.59 28.80
C GLY A 9 25.92 -7.69 27.57
N SER A 10 25.70 -8.65 26.67
CA SER A 10 26.53 -8.94 25.49
C SER A 10 26.23 -8.10 24.23
N GLY A 11 25.65 -6.89 24.39
CA GLY A 11 25.36 -5.98 23.29
C GLY A 11 23.90 -5.97 22.81
N LEU A 12 23.63 -5.19 21.76
CA LEU A 12 22.33 -5.09 21.10
C LEU A 12 22.09 -6.34 20.25
N ARG A 13 20.92 -6.97 20.42
CA ARG A 13 20.51 -8.13 19.63
C ARG A 13 19.51 -7.67 18.59
N VAL A 14 19.87 -7.82 17.33
CA VAL A 14 19.00 -7.56 16.19
C VAL A 14 18.25 -8.85 15.87
N SER A 15 16.92 -8.83 15.86
CA SER A 15 16.09 -9.95 15.40
C SER A 15 15.23 -9.56 14.20
N LEU A 16 15.14 -10.48 13.24
CA LEU A 16 14.23 -10.39 12.10
C LEU A 16 13.17 -11.49 12.24
N ARG A 17 11.90 -11.12 12.08
CA ARG A 17 10.82 -12.09 11.86
C ARG A 17 10.64 -12.23 10.36
N SER A 18 11.11 -13.33 9.78
CA SER A 18 10.83 -13.73 8.40
C SER A 18 10.69 -15.26 8.35
N SER A 19 10.04 -15.77 7.29
CA SER A 19 9.84 -17.19 7.01
C SER A 19 11.12 -17.97 6.66
N ARG A 20 12.25 -17.28 6.46
CA ARG A 20 13.60 -17.85 6.31
C ARG A 20 14.45 -17.56 7.56
N ASP A 21 15.40 -18.44 7.91
CA ASP A 21 16.35 -18.20 9.02
C ASP A 21 17.43 -17.17 8.61
N TRP A 22 17.01 -15.92 8.38
CA TRP A 22 17.90 -14.79 8.06
C TRP A 22 18.93 -14.53 9.14
N ASN A 23 18.66 -14.95 10.38
CA ASN A 23 19.67 -14.90 11.42
C ASN A 23 20.90 -15.73 11.03
N PHE A 24 20.77 -16.79 10.22
CA PHE A 24 21.91 -17.57 9.73
C PHE A 24 22.74 -16.80 8.70
N GLU A 25 22.12 -16.23 7.66
CA GLU A 25 22.82 -15.45 6.62
C GLU A 25 23.48 -14.20 7.21
N ILE A 26 22.75 -13.45 8.05
CA ILE A 26 23.31 -12.30 8.77
C ILE A 26 24.44 -12.74 9.71
N ARG A 27 24.28 -13.84 10.45
CA ARG A 27 25.37 -14.35 11.32
C ARG A 27 26.61 -14.72 10.50
N ASN A 28 26.45 -15.31 9.32
CA ASN A 28 27.57 -15.66 8.43
C ASN A 28 28.23 -14.41 7.82
N GLU A 29 27.43 -13.42 7.40
CA GLU A 29 27.92 -12.15 6.89
C GLU A 29 28.70 -11.36 7.96
N PHE A 30 28.19 -11.34 9.19
CA PHE A 30 28.86 -10.73 10.34
C PHE A 30 30.12 -11.48 10.80
N ALA A 31 30.17 -12.79 10.59
CA ALA A 31 31.35 -13.60 10.91
C ALA A 31 32.49 -13.41 9.88
N ASP A 32 32.16 -13.01 8.65
CA ASP A 32 33.14 -12.72 7.61
C ASP A 32 33.66 -11.29 7.72
N THR A 33 34.76 -11.11 8.44
CA THR A 33 35.38 -9.80 8.64
C THR A 33 36.14 -9.30 7.42
N SER A 34 36.31 -10.11 6.38
CA SER A 34 37.15 -9.80 5.22
C SER A 34 36.46 -8.90 4.18
N GLU A 35 35.13 -8.77 4.25
CA GLU A 35 34.33 -7.97 3.32
C GLU A 35 33.27 -7.15 4.07
N THR A 36 32.88 -6.01 3.50
CA THR A 36 31.80 -5.17 4.04
C THR A 36 30.69 -5.07 2.99
N CYS A 37 29.60 -5.78 3.22
CA CYS A 37 28.47 -5.91 2.31
C CYS A 37 27.29 -5.04 2.76
N TYR A 38 26.25 -4.96 1.91
CA TYR A 38 25.09 -4.11 2.12
C TYR A 38 24.42 -4.27 3.50
N VAL A 39 24.19 -5.51 3.98
CA VAL A 39 23.46 -5.74 5.25
C VAL A 39 24.32 -5.37 6.46
N ARG A 40 25.62 -5.68 6.41
CA ARG A 40 26.59 -5.23 7.43
C ARG A 40 26.67 -3.71 7.51
N LEU A 41 26.80 -3.00 6.38
CA LEU A 41 26.82 -1.54 6.33
C LEU A 41 25.54 -0.95 6.94
N ALA A 42 24.38 -1.44 6.50
CA ALA A 42 23.07 -0.99 6.97
C ALA A 42 22.91 -1.20 8.48
N THR A 43 23.32 -2.37 8.98
CA THR A 43 23.21 -2.70 10.41
C THR A 43 24.17 -1.87 11.25
N GLN A 44 25.43 -1.72 10.85
CA GLN A 44 26.41 -0.89 11.56
C GLN A 44 25.97 0.58 11.60
N TYR A 45 25.40 1.09 10.50
CA TYR A 45 24.81 2.42 10.48
C TYR A 45 23.61 2.53 11.42
N ALA A 46 22.69 1.55 11.38
CA ALA A 46 21.47 1.55 12.21
C ALA A 46 21.77 1.48 13.73
N VAL A 47 22.84 0.78 14.14
CA VAL A 47 23.25 0.72 15.55
C VAL A 47 24.19 1.86 15.98
N GLY A 48 24.56 2.75 15.04
CA GLY A 48 25.41 3.92 15.30
C GLY A 48 26.91 3.67 15.27
N ASP A 49 27.35 2.48 14.85
CA ASP A 49 28.77 2.10 14.74
C ASP A 49 29.43 2.60 13.45
N LEU A 50 28.63 3.06 12.48
CA LEU A 50 29.09 3.59 11.19
C LEU A 50 28.51 4.99 10.97
N ALA A 51 29.34 5.96 10.56
CA ALA A 51 28.85 7.30 10.23
C ALA A 51 28.10 7.29 8.89
N LEU A 52 27.12 8.20 8.72
CA LEU A 52 26.34 8.31 7.49
C LEU A 52 27.21 8.42 6.22
N ARG A 53 28.32 9.17 6.29
CA ARG A 53 29.24 9.34 5.15
C ARG A 53 29.87 8.01 4.74
N ASP A 54 30.30 7.21 5.71
CA ASP A 54 30.98 5.94 5.47
C ASP A 54 29.98 4.87 5.03
N TYR A 55 28.75 4.91 5.55
CA TYR A 55 27.64 4.08 5.07
C TYR A 55 27.31 4.37 3.60
N LEU A 56 27.06 5.65 3.25
CA LEU A 56 26.72 6.03 1.88
C LEU A 56 27.87 5.73 0.90
N ASP A 57 29.12 5.96 1.30
CA ASP A 57 30.30 5.60 0.50
C ASP A 57 30.40 4.09 0.30
N GLY A 58 30.26 3.31 1.38
CA GLY A 58 30.28 1.85 1.33
C GLY A 58 29.24 1.31 0.35
N VAL A 59 27.98 1.76 0.48
CA VAL A 59 26.87 1.31 -0.36
C VAL A 59 27.08 1.74 -1.82
N LEU A 60 27.36 3.02 -2.09
CA LEU A 60 27.53 3.52 -3.45
C LEU A 60 28.77 2.97 -4.14
N SER A 61 29.81 2.55 -3.41
CA SER A 61 31.06 2.04 -3.98
C SER A 61 30.84 0.85 -4.91
N HIS A 62 29.78 0.08 -4.70
CA HIS A 62 29.40 -1.05 -5.56
C HIS A 62 29.02 -0.63 -6.99
N LEU A 63 28.63 0.63 -7.21
CA LEU A 63 28.33 1.18 -8.53
C LEU A 63 29.57 1.72 -9.25
N LYS A 64 30.70 1.85 -8.56
CA LYS A 64 31.92 2.47 -9.07
C LYS A 64 32.68 1.54 -10.02
N LYS A 65 33.14 2.08 -11.13
CA LYS A 65 34.01 1.35 -12.07
C LYS A 65 35.31 0.92 -11.40
N GLY A 66 35.64 -0.36 -11.51
CA GLY A 66 36.85 -0.93 -10.90
C GLY A 66 36.76 -1.17 -9.39
N ALA A 67 35.58 -1.08 -8.80
CA ALA A 67 35.36 -1.49 -7.42
C ALA A 67 35.66 -2.99 -7.21
N ALA A 68 36.08 -3.34 -5.99
CA ALA A 68 36.25 -4.73 -5.61
C ALA A 68 34.89 -5.43 -5.62
N LYS A 69 34.82 -6.60 -6.26
CA LYS A 69 33.62 -7.44 -6.20
C LYS A 69 33.60 -8.17 -4.87
N HIS A 70 32.52 -8.03 -4.13
CA HIS A 70 32.29 -8.78 -2.92
C HIS A 70 31.63 -10.12 -3.23
N LYS A 71 31.83 -11.11 -2.36
CA LYS A 71 31.20 -12.43 -2.41
C LYS A 71 29.66 -12.36 -2.50
N TRP A 72 29.08 -11.27 -1.98
CA TRP A 72 27.63 -11.04 -1.90
C TRP A 72 27.08 -10.15 -3.03
N ASP A 73 27.94 -9.76 -3.99
CA ASP A 73 27.56 -9.07 -5.24
C ASP A 73 27.01 -10.04 -6.30
N VAL A 74 26.14 -10.95 -5.86
CA VAL A 74 25.45 -11.93 -6.70
C VAL A 74 23.94 -11.83 -6.48
N PRO A 75 23.11 -12.06 -7.51
CA PRO A 75 21.67 -12.12 -7.34
C PRO A 75 21.30 -13.27 -6.38
N PRO A 76 20.59 -13.00 -5.27
CA PRO A 76 19.97 -14.08 -4.50
C PRO A 76 18.84 -14.71 -5.31
N GLU A 77 18.46 -15.95 -4.98
CA GLU A 77 17.29 -16.62 -5.60
C GLU A 77 15.97 -15.86 -5.35
N ASP A 78 15.90 -15.06 -4.28
CA ASP A 78 14.80 -14.15 -3.98
C ASP A 78 15.36 -12.81 -3.48
N ILE A 79 15.20 -11.77 -4.30
CA ILE A 79 15.71 -10.41 -4.03
C ILE A 79 14.81 -9.68 -3.03
N GLY A 80 13.53 -10.06 -2.91
CA GLY A 80 12.50 -9.31 -2.18
C GLY A 80 12.86 -8.99 -0.73
N ASP A 81 13.27 -10.01 0.02
CA ASP A 81 13.56 -9.91 1.46
C ASP A 81 14.78 -9.01 1.79
N PHE A 82 15.77 -8.87 0.89
CA PHE A 82 16.93 -7.98 1.11
C PHE A 82 16.55 -6.51 1.08
N LEU A 83 15.49 -6.17 0.33
CA LEU A 83 15.01 -4.81 0.13
C LEU A 83 14.27 -4.27 1.36
N GLU A 84 13.76 -5.18 2.20
CA GLU A 84 13.03 -4.86 3.42
C GLU A 84 13.92 -4.34 4.56
N LEU A 85 15.22 -4.62 4.50
CA LEU A 85 16.18 -4.24 5.54
C LEU A 85 16.69 -2.81 5.39
N ASP A 86 16.94 -2.40 4.14
CA ASP A 86 17.46 -1.07 3.80
C ASP A 86 17.09 -0.74 2.35
N LEU A 87 16.17 0.21 2.18
CA LEU A 87 15.63 0.60 0.89
C LEU A 87 16.71 1.18 -0.04
N PHE A 88 17.68 1.93 0.50
CA PHE A 88 18.71 2.56 -0.31
C PHE A 88 19.79 1.56 -0.73
N ALA A 89 20.22 0.68 0.19
CA ALA A 89 21.16 -0.38 -0.14
C ALA A 89 20.57 -1.39 -1.14
N GLY A 90 19.31 -1.77 -0.94
CA GLY A 90 18.55 -2.59 -1.88
C GLY A 90 18.45 -1.94 -3.26
N ALA A 91 18.24 -0.63 -3.30
CA ALA A 91 18.20 0.14 -4.53
C ALA A 91 19.52 0.13 -5.30
N VAL A 92 20.61 0.37 -4.60
CA VAL A 92 21.94 0.32 -5.20
C VAL A 92 22.28 -1.08 -5.72
N LYS A 93 21.94 -2.13 -4.95
CA LYS A 93 22.11 -3.53 -5.38
C LYS A 93 21.28 -3.85 -6.62
N ALA A 94 20.03 -3.41 -6.67
CA ALA A 94 19.15 -3.62 -7.82
C ALA A 94 19.73 -2.99 -9.09
N ARG A 95 20.31 -1.78 -8.99
CA ARG A 95 21.00 -1.12 -10.10
C ARG A 95 22.27 -1.85 -10.51
N GLN A 96 23.10 -2.26 -9.55
CA GLN A 96 24.31 -3.03 -9.82
C GLN A 96 24.04 -4.32 -10.62
N LEU A 97 22.89 -4.97 -10.34
CA LEU A 97 22.49 -6.23 -10.97
C LEU A 97 21.69 -6.05 -12.28
N ASP A 98 21.27 -4.83 -12.63
CA ASP A 98 20.58 -4.56 -13.90
C ASP A 98 21.54 -4.80 -15.07
N PRO A 99 21.21 -5.69 -16.04
CA PRO A 99 22.05 -5.95 -17.21
C PRO A 99 22.38 -4.72 -18.06
N THR A 100 21.59 -3.65 -17.94
CA THR A 100 21.76 -2.40 -18.68
C THR A 100 22.63 -1.37 -17.94
N PHE A 101 23.00 -1.65 -16.69
CA PHE A 101 23.74 -0.71 -15.85
C PHE A 101 25.19 -0.49 -16.34
N VAL A 102 25.61 0.78 -16.34
CA VAL A 102 26.96 1.21 -16.67
C VAL A 102 27.65 1.72 -15.39
N PRO A 103 28.78 1.11 -14.96
CA PRO A 103 29.50 1.56 -13.77
C PRO A 103 29.96 3.01 -13.82
N LEU A 104 29.90 3.69 -12.68
CA LEU A 104 30.19 5.11 -12.53
C LEU A 104 31.70 5.39 -12.57
N GLU A 105 32.11 6.36 -13.38
CA GLU A 105 33.47 6.92 -13.37
C GLU A 105 33.71 7.82 -12.15
N GLU A 106 34.96 8.05 -11.75
CA GLU A 106 35.31 8.78 -10.51
C GLU A 106 34.61 10.15 -10.34
N PRO A 107 34.56 11.05 -11.35
CA PRO A 107 33.93 12.35 -11.17
C PRO A 107 32.43 12.23 -10.88
N VAL A 108 31.78 11.29 -11.57
CA VAL A 108 30.34 11.01 -11.44
C VAL A 108 30.03 10.34 -10.11
N TYR A 109 30.89 9.41 -9.68
CA TYR A 109 30.81 8.77 -8.38
C TYR A 109 30.93 9.78 -7.23
N ALA A 110 31.90 10.70 -7.31
CA ALA A 110 32.09 11.74 -6.31
C ALA A 110 30.86 12.66 -6.18
N THR A 111 30.26 13.04 -7.31
CA THR A 111 28.98 13.79 -7.34
C THR A 111 27.84 12.98 -6.73
N ALA A 112 27.68 11.70 -7.09
CA ALA A 112 26.63 10.84 -6.54
C ALA A 112 26.71 10.73 -5.02
N LYS A 113 27.92 10.54 -4.46
CA LYS A 113 28.15 10.53 -3.00
C LYS A 113 27.72 11.81 -2.33
N ARG A 114 28.10 12.96 -2.90
CA ARG A 114 27.80 14.28 -2.33
C ARG A 114 26.30 14.55 -2.37
N LEU A 115 25.64 14.31 -3.50
CA LEU A 115 24.20 14.51 -3.65
C LEU A 115 23.39 13.53 -2.80
N ALA A 116 23.83 12.29 -2.65
CA ALA A 116 23.19 11.32 -1.75
C ALA A 116 23.25 11.80 -0.30
N PHE A 117 24.41 12.29 0.15
CA PHE A 117 24.56 12.83 1.50
C PHE A 117 23.67 14.06 1.73
N ILE A 118 23.62 14.98 0.78
CA ILE A 118 22.75 16.17 0.86
C ILE A 118 21.28 15.72 0.90
N SER A 119 20.84 14.91 -0.06
CA SER A 119 19.45 14.41 -0.12
C SER A 119 19.05 13.64 1.14
N TRP A 120 19.99 12.99 1.82
CA TRP A 120 19.72 12.27 3.06
C TRP A 120 19.54 13.20 4.27
N THR A 121 20.21 14.35 4.26
CA THR A 121 20.32 15.26 5.42
C THR A 121 19.50 16.53 5.31
N THR A 122 18.97 16.85 4.13
CA THR A 122 18.07 18.00 3.93
C THR A 122 16.79 17.60 3.21
N ASP A 123 15.66 18.12 3.69
CA ASP A 123 14.32 17.99 3.12
C ASP A 123 13.84 19.27 2.40
N ASP A 124 14.53 20.39 2.61
CA ASP A 124 14.22 21.69 2.02
C ASP A 124 14.85 21.84 0.62
N PRO A 125 14.04 22.12 -0.41
CA PRO A 125 14.54 22.35 -1.77
C PRO A 125 15.56 23.48 -1.90
N GLY A 126 15.38 24.59 -1.18
CA GLY A 126 16.25 25.76 -1.30
C GLY A 126 17.64 25.52 -0.69
N GLU A 127 17.68 24.80 0.44
CA GLU A 127 18.90 24.35 1.09
C GLU A 127 19.60 23.27 0.27
N PHE A 128 18.84 22.31 -0.29
CA PHE A 128 19.38 21.34 -1.24
C PHE A 128 20.07 22.06 -2.41
N ASP A 129 19.38 22.99 -3.08
CA ASP A 129 19.94 23.76 -4.18
C ASP A 129 21.19 24.52 -3.73
N ARG A 130 21.15 25.14 -2.54
CA ARG A 130 22.29 25.89 -2.00
C ARG A 130 23.51 25.02 -1.81
N LEU A 131 23.34 23.83 -1.23
CA LEU A 131 24.41 22.88 -1.00
C LEU A 131 24.85 22.23 -2.33
N ALA A 132 23.94 22.03 -3.28
CA ALA A 132 24.22 21.46 -4.59
C ALA A 132 24.82 22.44 -5.60
N ARG A 133 24.86 23.76 -5.33
CA ARG A 133 25.36 24.82 -6.26
C ARG A 133 26.71 24.53 -6.93
N GLU A 134 27.64 23.91 -6.22
CA GLU A 134 28.97 23.57 -6.78
C GLU A 134 28.90 22.45 -7.83
N ASP A 135 27.85 21.64 -7.79
CA ASP A 135 27.64 20.48 -8.65
C ASP A 135 26.55 20.69 -9.69
N GLN A 136 25.81 21.81 -9.74
CA GLN A 136 24.69 22.01 -10.71
C GLN A 136 25.07 21.79 -12.19
N THR A 137 26.37 21.72 -12.48
CA THR A 137 26.94 21.16 -13.71
C THR A 137 26.49 19.71 -14.03
N TRP A 138 26.05 18.89 -13.06
CA TRP A 138 25.52 17.54 -13.27
C TRP A 138 24.15 17.53 -13.97
N ILE A 139 23.38 18.62 -13.83
CA ILE A 139 22.11 18.84 -14.55
C ILE A 139 22.40 19.29 -15.99
N ASP A 140 23.38 20.17 -16.17
CA ASP A 140 23.64 20.86 -17.44
C ASP A 140 24.57 20.09 -18.40
N SER A 141 25.40 19.17 -17.90
CA SER A 141 26.32 18.36 -18.71
C SER A 141 25.63 17.18 -19.40
N SER A 142 24.58 17.45 -20.18
CA SER A 142 24.02 16.57 -21.24
C SER A 142 23.99 15.06 -20.94
N GLY A 143 23.44 14.63 -19.79
CA GLY A 143 23.26 13.21 -19.46
C GLY A 143 23.69 12.77 -18.06
N GLY A 144 23.51 13.59 -17.03
CA GLY A 144 23.66 13.15 -15.64
C GLY A 144 22.81 11.89 -15.40
N LEU A 145 23.46 10.75 -15.14
CA LEU A 145 22.87 9.41 -15.21
C LEU A 145 21.48 9.37 -14.56
N PRO A 146 20.40 9.05 -15.32
CA PRO A 146 19.07 8.82 -14.77
C PRO A 146 19.04 7.90 -13.54
N GLU A 147 20.04 7.02 -13.41
CA GLU A 147 20.27 6.12 -12.29
C GLU A 147 20.66 6.86 -11.00
N ILE A 148 21.47 7.93 -11.07
CA ILE A 148 21.78 8.74 -9.89
C ILE A 148 20.55 9.48 -9.43
N ALA A 149 19.86 10.13 -10.38
CA ALA A 149 18.61 10.82 -10.12
C ALA A 149 17.60 9.91 -9.41
N ASP A 150 17.42 8.70 -9.93
CA ASP A 150 16.56 7.68 -9.34
C ASP A 150 16.99 7.24 -7.92
N LEU A 151 18.29 7.09 -7.67
CA LEU A 151 18.78 6.82 -6.31
C LEU A 151 18.54 7.98 -5.33
N LEU A 152 18.64 9.24 -5.78
CA LEU A 152 18.30 10.40 -4.94
C LEU A 152 16.82 10.42 -4.57
N LEU A 153 15.95 9.97 -5.47
CA LEU A 153 14.52 9.83 -5.21
C LEU A 153 14.23 8.70 -4.24
N ILE A 154 14.95 7.58 -4.34
CA ILE A 154 14.86 6.52 -3.33
C ILE A 154 15.26 7.08 -1.96
N ILE A 155 16.30 7.91 -1.87
CA ILE A 155 16.66 8.58 -0.60
C ILE A 155 15.53 9.49 -0.13
N CYS A 156 15.01 10.36 -0.99
CA CYS A 156 13.91 11.26 -0.62
C CYS A 156 12.65 10.48 -0.21
N TYR A 157 12.38 9.34 -0.86
CA TYR A 157 11.28 8.44 -0.54
C TYR A 157 11.51 7.68 0.77
N ALA A 158 12.72 7.20 1.03
CA ALA A 158 13.11 6.52 2.27
C ALA A 158 13.10 7.50 3.47
N ARG A 159 13.55 8.73 3.25
CA ARG A 159 13.65 9.79 4.27
C ARG A 159 12.39 10.64 4.39
N ARG A 160 11.40 10.46 3.50
CA ARG A 160 10.15 11.22 3.42
C ARG A 160 10.36 12.72 3.22
N HIS A 161 11.40 13.07 2.49
CA HIS A 161 11.67 14.44 2.08
C HIS A 161 10.73 14.82 0.92
N THR A 162 9.43 14.93 1.19
CA THR A 162 8.39 15.03 0.15
C THR A 162 8.51 16.30 -0.69
N LEU A 163 8.92 17.41 -0.07
CA LEU A 163 9.15 18.69 -0.76
C LEU A 163 10.37 18.59 -1.68
N LEU A 164 11.49 18.06 -1.17
CA LEU A 164 12.67 17.81 -1.99
C LEU A 164 12.40 16.80 -3.11
N PHE A 165 11.65 15.72 -2.84
CA PHE A 165 11.25 14.76 -3.87
C PHE A 165 10.54 15.48 -5.01
N ARG A 166 9.49 16.27 -4.72
CA ARG A 166 8.74 17.05 -5.72
C ARG A 166 9.60 18.06 -6.46
N HIS A 167 10.58 18.65 -5.79
CA HIS A 167 11.55 19.54 -6.42
C HIS A 167 12.41 18.80 -7.43
N LEU A 168 13.01 17.68 -7.02
CA LEU A 168 13.84 16.82 -7.88
C LEU A 168 13.04 16.27 -9.07
N VAL A 169 11.77 15.87 -8.84
CA VAL A 169 10.80 15.49 -9.90
C VAL A 169 10.81 16.46 -11.08
N ARG A 170 10.74 17.74 -10.76
CA ARG A 170 10.56 18.81 -11.74
C ARG A 170 11.87 19.21 -12.42
N LEU A 171 13.01 18.93 -11.79
CA LEU A 171 14.33 19.33 -12.29
C LEU A 171 14.96 18.33 -13.27
N LEU A 172 14.52 17.08 -13.25
CA LEU A 172 15.22 16.00 -13.95
C LEU A 172 14.76 15.85 -15.42
N PRO A 173 15.69 15.60 -16.36
CA PRO A 173 15.43 15.65 -17.81
C PRO A 173 14.62 14.49 -18.39
N GLY A 174 14.07 13.60 -17.55
CA GLY A 174 13.19 12.50 -17.95
C GLY A 174 13.54 11.16 -17.25
N PRO A 175 12.64 10.16 -17.28
CA PRO A 175 12.84 8.86 -16.63
C PRO A 175 13.98 8.03 -17.25
N PRO A 176 14.70 7.19 -16.47
CA PRO A 176 15.36 6.00 -17.02
C PRO A 176 14.38 5.02 -17.69
N ILE A 177 14.86 4.00 -18.40
CA ILE A 177 14.01 2.96 -18.99
C ILE A 177 13.31 2.10 -17.90
N ARG A 178 13.99 1.85 -16.77
CA ARG A 178 13.45 1.21 -15.56
C ARG A 178 13.97 1.93 -14.33
N SER A 179 13.14 2.17 -13.32
CA SER A 179 13.57 2.67 -12.00
C SER A 179 14.15 1.54 -11.19
N THR A 180 14.82 1.93 -10.13
CA THR A 180 14.99 1.11 -8.96
C THR A 180 13.64 0.62 -8.41
N PHE A 181 12.57 1.42 -8.38
CA PHE A 181 11.23 0.94 -8.01
C PHE A 181 10.66 -0.17 -8.93
N ASP A 182 11.08 -0.30 -10.19
CA ASP A 182 10.69 -1.39 -11.11
C ASP A 182 11.60 -2.61 -11.02
N LEU A 183 12.78 -2.44 -10.44
CA LEU A 183 13.74 -3.52 -10.16
C LEU A 183 13.48 -4.14 -8.79
N LEU A 184 12.86 -3.37 -7.90
CA LEU A 184 12.44 -3.75 -6.57
C LEU A 184 10.97 -4.18 -6.65
N ASN A 185 10.66 -5.46 -6.39
CA ASN A 185 9.28 -5.98 -6.43
C ASN A 185 8.37 -5.28 -5.37
N GLU A 186 7.06 -5.56 -5.34
CA GLU A 186 5.95 -4.96 -4.54
C GLU A 186 6.28 -4.56 -3.06
N ILE A 187 7.36 -5.12 -2.52
CA ILE A 187 7.87 -5.08 -1.15
C ILE A 187 8.38 -3.71 -0.69
N LEU A 188 8.81 -2.77 -1.54
CA LEU A 188 9.18 -1.42 -1.05
C LEU A 188 8.00 -0.59 -0.58
N LEU A 189 6.84 -0.88 -1.16
CA LEU A 189 5.67 -0.04 -1.08
C LEU A 189 4.70 -0.57 -0.02
N GLN A 190 4.53 -1.90 0.04
CA GLN A 190 3.65 -2.61 0.98
C GLN A 190 3.90 -2.32 2.48
N PRO A 191 5.14 -2.16 2.98
CA PRO A 191 5.42 -1.88 4.40
C PRO A 191 4.92 -0.52 4.90
N ARG A 192 4.41 0.35 4.02
CA ARG A 192 3.98 1.70 4.40
C ARG A 192 2.50 1.78 4.74
N THR A 193 1.69 1.00 4.05
CA THR A 193 0.23 0.95 4.19
C THR A 193 -0.21 -0.18 5.11
N ALA A 194 0.65 -1.19 5.31
CA ALA A 194 0.43 -2.25 6.26
C ALA A 194 0.60 -1.80 7.71
N TYR A 195 -0.38 -2.09 8.56
CA TYR A 195 -0.31 -1.81 10.00
C TYR A 195 0.79 -2.63 10.71
N TRP A 196 1.18 -3.79 10.17
CA TRP A 196 2.20 -4.67 10.75
C TRP A 196 3.64 -4.25 10.42
N ALA A 197 3.83 -3.28 9.52
CA ALA A 197 5.13 -2.92 9.00
C ALA A 197 5.78 -1.68 9.66
N VAL A 198 5.27 -1.27 10.83
CA VAL A 198 5.80 -0.16 11.66
C VAL A 198 7.31 -0.26 11.91
N ILE A 199 7.85 -1.49 11.91
CA ILE A 199 9.25 -1.79 12.22
C ILE A 199 10.22 -1.27 11.14
N HIS A 200 9.74 -0.92 9.94
CA HIS A 200 10.58 -0.58 8.78
C HIS A 200 10.40 0.88 8.31
N GLN A 201 9.85 1.73 9.16
CA GLN A 201 9.52 3.11 8.79
C GLN A 201 10.53 4.11 9.38
N HIS A 202 11.10 4.95 8.52
CA HIS A 202 12.05 6.00 8.92
C HIS A 202 11.38 7.24 9.52
N SER A 203 10.04 7.31 9.51
CA SER A 203 9.22 8.37 10.11
C SER A 203 8.07 7.76 10.92
N PRO A 204 7.60 8.44 11.99
CA PRO A 204 6.39 8.03 12.71
C PRO A 204 5.17 7.98 11.77
N LYS A 205 4.24 7.08 12.09
CA LYS A 205 2.93 7.00 11.47
C LYS A 205 2.03 8.13 11.98
N GLU A 206 2.12 9.29 11.35
CA GLU A 206 1.39 10.52 11.70
C GLU A 206 0.62 11.11 10.50
N GLN A 207 -0.35 11.99 10.79
CA GLN A 207 -1.36 12.37 9.80
C GLN A 207 -0.77 13.36 8.79
N SER A 208 0.11 14.23 9.28
CA SER A 208 0.95 15.11 8.47
C SER A 208 1.73 14.32 7.42
N ASN A 209 2.39 13.25 7.88
CA ASN A 209 3.18 12.36 7.04
C ASN A 209 2.31 11.72 5.96
N ALA A 210 1.15 11.16 6.31
CA ALA A 210 0.21 10.58 5.34
C ALA A 210 -0.21 11.63 4.28
N SER A 211 -0.58 12.83 4.75
CA SER A 211 -0.97 13.97 3.90
C SER A 211 0.09 14.35 2.86
N ASP A 212 1.35 14.36 3.26
CA ASP A 212 2.47 14.69 2.40
C ASP A 212 2.77 13.58 1.38
N GLU A 213 2.57 12.31 1.76
CA GLU A 213 2.66 11.17 0.86
C GLU A 213 1.60 11.19 -0.22
N ILE A 214 0.32 11.41 0.10
CA ILE A 214 -0.72 11.56 -0.93
C ILE A 214 -0.38 12.68 -1.90
N SER A 215 0.11 13.80 -1.37
CA SER A 215 0.49 14.95 -2.19
C SER A 215 1.71 14.62 -3.09
N MET A 216 2.67 13.81 -2.60
CA MET A 216 3.77 13.28 -3.40
C MET A 216 3.27 12.35 -4.51
N TRP A 217 2.38 11.40 -4.20
CA TRP A 217 1.82 10.48 -5.18
C TRP A 217 0.97 11.19 -6.23
N THR A 218 0.18 12.18 -5.82
CA THR A 218 -0.62 13.01 -6.73
C THR A 218 0.27 13.75 -7.71
N ASP A 219 1.38 14.34 -7.24
CA ASP A 219 2.37 14.98 -8.11
C ASP A 219 2.99 13.96 -9.08
N ILE A 220 3.40 12.78 -8.60
CA ILE A 220 3.96 11.71 -9.46
C ILE A 220 2.96 11.33 -10.58
N LEU A 221 1.71 11.07 -10.21
CA LEU A 221 0.63 10.72 -11.15
C LEU A 221 0.33 11.86 -12.13
N ASN A 222 0.43 13.12 -11.72
CA ASN A 222 0.16 14.25 -12.61
C ASN A 222 1.35 14.57 -13.53
N PHE A 223 2.59 14.47 -13.05
CA PHE A 223 3.80 14.76 -13.82
C PHE A 223 4.25 13.61 -14.74
N GLY A 224 3.61 12.43 -14.66
CA GLY A 224 3.96 11.28 -15.50
C GLY A 224 5.36 10.76 -15.23
N TRP A 225 5.75 10.84 -13.96
CA TRP A 225 7.10 10.55 -13.55
C TRP A 225 7.26 9.06 -13.25
N VAL A 226 8.20 8.45 -13.97
CA VAL A 226 9.13 7.40 -13.53
C VAL A 226 8.43 6.25 -12.77
N HIS A 227 7.75 5.29 -13.41
CA HIS A 227 7.89 4.84 -14.82
C HIS A 227 6.61 4.30 -15.46
N ASP A 228 5.87 5.17 -16.13
CA ASP A 228 4.65 4.86 -16.89
C ASP A 228 4.94 3.82 -18.02
N PRO A 229 4.37 2.60 -17.99
CA PRO A 229 2.98 2.33 -17.64
C PRO A 229 2.79 1.69 -16.26
N VAL A 230 1.77 2.18 -15.55
CA VAL A 230 1.21 1.50 -14.36
C VAL A 230 0.79 0.09 -14.76
N ASN A 231 1.62 -0.89 -14.42
CA ASN A 231 1.32 -2.29 -14.64
C ASN A 231 0.35 -2.81 -13.55
N SER A 232 -0.12 -4.04 -13.69
CA SER A 232 -1.07 -4.64 -12.73
C SER A 232 -0.54 -4.70 -11.29
N GLU A 233 0.77 -4.81 -11.11
CA GLU A 233 1.43 -4.88 -9.79
C GLU A 233 1.49 -3.50 -9.13
N THR A 234 1.93 -2.47 -9.87
CA THR A 234 1.90 -1.07 -9.40
C THR A 234 0.46 -0.63 -9.11
N GLN A 235 -0.48 -1.02 -9.95
CA GLN A 235 -1.90 -0.77 -9.74
C GLN A 235 -2.38 -1.42 -8.43
N ARG A 236 -2.11 -2.72 -8.24
CA ARG A 236 -2.47 -3.45 -7.03
C ARG A 236 -1.91 -2.77 -5.78
N PHE A 237 -0.67 -2.28 -5.83
CA PHE A 237 -0.07 -1.55 -4.72
C PHE A 237 -0.83 -0.26 -4.40
N LEU A 238 -1.08 0.59 -5.40
CA LEU A 238 -1.80 1.84 -5.22
C LEU A 238 -3.20 1.59 -4.65
N HIS A 239 -3.87 0.51 -5.06
CA HIS A 239 -5.16 0.09 -4.49
C HIS A 239 -5.05 -0.28 -3.01
N HIS A 240 -4.05 -1.07 -2.62
CA HIS A 240 -3.81 -1.42 -1.22
C HIS A 240 -3.54 -0.18 -0.36
N GLY A 241 -2.85 0.83 -0.90
CA GLY A 241 -2.65 2.10 -0.21
C GLY A 241 -3.90 2.92 -0.01
N ILE A 242 -4.82 2.91 -0.98
CA ILE A 242 -6.13 3.56 -0.79
C ILE A 242 -6.96 2.82 0.27
N ARG A 243 -6.93 1.48 0.26
CA ARG A 243 -7.63 0.67 1.26
C ARG A 243 -7.17 0.94 2.70
N SER A 244 -5.91 1.35 2.89
CA SER A 244 -5.41 1.76 4.21
C SER A 244 -5.97 3.10 4.72
N GLN A 245 -6.66 3.88 3.89
CA GLN A 245 -7.35 5.12 4.29
C GLN A 245 -8.75 4.86 4.87
N ASP A 246 -8.89 3.75 5.60
CA ASP A 246 -10.14 3.24 6.17
C ASP A 246 -10.93 4.35 6.91
N PRO A 247 -12.09 4.78 6.39
CA PRO A 247 -12.88 5.85 7.00
C PRO A 247 -13.53 5.49 8.33
N ALA A 248 -13.63 4.20 8.68
CA ALA A 248 -14.29 3.76 9.90
C ALA A 248 -13.48 4.05 11.16
N VAL A 249 -12.17 4.30 11.03
CA VAL A 249 -11.27 4.57 12.16
C VAL A 249 -10.46 5.82 11.85
N GLU A 250 -10.72 6.91 12.57
CA GLU A 250 -9.82 8.06 12.55
C GLU A 250 -8.50 7.62 13.19
N ARG A 251 -7.47 7.47 12.36
CA ARG A 251 -6.13 7.07 12.79
C ARG A 251 -5.18 8.22 12.58
N ASP A 252 -4.23 8.34 13.50
CA ASP A 252 -3.10 9.26 13.34
C ASP A 252 -2.34 8.98 12.05
N ASP A 253 -2.43 7.80 11.43
CA ASP A 253 -1.72 7.45 10.20
C ASP A 253 -2.55 7.57 8.91
N SER A 254 -3.73 8.19 9.00
CA SER A 254 -4.69 8.34 7.90
C SER A 254 -4.92 9.80 7.51
N ILE A 255 -5.30 10.02 6.25
CA ILE A 255 -5.80 11.33 5.81
C ILE A 255 -7.29 11.42 6.08
N THR A 256 -7.72 12.60 6.51
CA THR A 256 -9.14 12.89 6.72
C THR A 256 -9.97 12.54 5.48
N PHE A 257 -10.92 11.64 5.66
CA PHE A 257 -11.86 11.23 4.63
C PHE A 257 -12.69 12.43 4.11
N GLY A 258 -12.90 12.49 2.80
CA GLY A 258 -13.58 13.61 2.14
C GLY A 258 -12.75 14.91 2.07
N SER A 259 -11.46 14.89 2.43
CA SER A 259 -10.59 16.06 2.27
C SER A 259 -10.27 16.34 0.79
N PRO A 260 -9.98 17.61 0.42
CA PRO A 260 -9.56 17.96 -0.93
C PRO A 260 -8.34 17.17 -1.41
N LYS A 261 -7.37 16.92 -0.54
CA LYS A 261 -6.16 16.15 -0.89
C LYS A 261 -6.48 14.71 -1.30
N LEU A 262 -7.35 14.03 -0.55
CA LEU A 262 -7.77 12.66 -0.90
C LEU A 262 -8.54 12.65 -2.22
N ARG A 263 -9.36 13.68 -2.45
CA ARG A 263 -10.07 13.87 -3.72
C ARG A 263 -9.13 14.07 -4.91
N ASP A 264 -8.13 14.94 -4.79
CA ASP A 264 -7.14 15.20 -5.84
C ASP A 264 -6.39 13.92 -6.22
N PHE A 265 -6.10 13.08 -5.23
CA PHE A 265 -5.47 11.78 -5.45
C PHE A 265 -6.36 10.82 -6.23
N HIS A 266 -7.64 10.68 -5.84
CA HIS A 266 -8.61 9.86 -6.58
C HIS A 266 -8.74 10.33 -8.04
N LEU A 267 -8.80 11.64 -8.27
CA LEU A 267 -8.86 12.22 -9.62
C LEU A 267 -7.61 11.87 -10.44
N ALA A 268 -6.42 11.99 -9.83
CA ALA A 268 -5.16 11.63 -10.48
C ALA A 268 -5.15 10.14 -10.88
N LEU A 269 -5.58 9.22 -10.00
CA LEU A 269 -5.68 7.79 -10.30
C LEU A 269 -6.67 7.50 -11.44
N ALA A 270 -7.87 8.07 -11.38
CA ALA A 270 -8.89 7.88 -12.40
C ALA A 270 -8.43 8.39 -13.78
N SER A 271 -7.71 9.51 -13.82
CA SER A 271 -7.15 10.07 -15.05
C SER A 271 -6.14 9.14 -15.74
N ARG A 272 -5.48 8.27 -14.97
CA ARG A 272 -4.54 7.24 -15.45
C ARG A 272 -5.21 5.94 -15.87
N GLY A 273 -6.55 5.88 -15.83
CA GLY A 273 -7.31 4.68 -16.19
C GLY A 273 -7.22 3.56 -15.16
N LEU A 274 -6.73 3.85 -13.95
CA LEU A 274 -6.74 2.91 -12.84
C LEU A 274 -8.19 2.72 -12.36
N HIS A 275 -8.56 1.46 -12.14
CA HIS A 275 -9.88 1.11 -11.61
C HIS A 275 -9.84 1.09 -10.09
N TYR A 276 -10.99 1.04 -9.43
CA TYR A 276 -11.06 0.80 -7.98
C TYR A 276 -11.86 -0.47 -7.79
N ASP A 277 -11.29 -1.54 -7.21
CA ASP A 277 -11.98 -2.82 -7.19
C ASP A 277 -13.27 -2.77 -6.37
N VAL A 278 -14.26 -3.58 -6.78
CA VAL A 278 -15.62 -3.53 -6.22
C VAL A 278 -15.67 -3.90 -4.74
N ALA A 279 -14.79 -4.79 -4.27
CA ALA A 279 -14.72 -5.11 -2.84
C ALA A 279 -14.21 -3.91 -2.02
N SER A 280 -13.11 -3.27 -2.45
CA SER A 280 -12.57 -2.06 -1.80
C SER A 280 -13.55 -0.89 -1.85
N LEU A 281 -14.42 -0.82 -2.87
CA LEU A 281 -15.53 0.14 -2.92
C LEU A 281 -16.52 -0.06 -1.79
N GLY A 282 -16.82 -1.30 -1.43
CA GLY A 282 -17.63 -1.63 -0.25
C GLY A 282 -17.08 -0.98 1.01
N ASP A 283 -15.79 -1.18 1.28
CA ASP A 283 -15.10 -0.61 2.45
C ASP A 283 -15.14 0.93 2.44
N TYR A 284 -14.92 1.57 1.27
CA TYR A 284 -14.97 3.02 1.14
C TYR A 284 -16.39 3.58 1.40
N LEU A 285 -17.40 2.98 0.79
CA LEU A 285 -18.80 3.38 0.95
C LEU A 285 -19.29 3.15 2.39
N ALA A 286 -18.84 2.08 3.02
CA ALA A 286 -19.18 1.73 4.39
C ALA A 286 -18.76 2.78 5.43
N GLY A 287 -17.79 3.66 5.14
CA GLY A 287 -17.44 4.77 6.05
C GLY A 287 -17.71 6.17 5.51
N CYS A 288 -18.49 6.31 4.43
CA CYS A 288 -19.00 7.61 4.03
C CYS A 288 -19.86 8.23 5.14
N LYS A 289 -19.67 9.52 5.44
CA LYS A 289 -20.44 10.26 6.45
C LYS A 289 -21.70 10.90 5.85
N SER A 290 -21.85 10.90 4.52
CA SER A 290 -23.02 11.40 3.80
C SER A 290 -23.18 10.73 2.44
N LEU A 291 -24.39 10.82 1.88
CA LEU A 291 -24.66 10.33 0.53
C LEU A 291 -23.87 11.13 -0.54
N ASP A 292 -23.67 12.43 -0.30
CA ASP A 292 -22.87 13.29 -1.19
C ASP A 292 -21.42 12.81 -1.31
N GLN A 293 -20.83 12.28 -0.23
CA GLN A 293 -19.47 11.72 -0.28
C GLN A 293 -19.41 10.44 -1.12
N ALA A 294 -20.43 9.58 -1.02
CA ALA A 294 -20.53 8.39 -1.85
C ALA A 294 -20.71 8.75 -3.33
N LEU A 295 -21.58 9.74 -3.62
CA LEU A 295 -21.80 10.27 -4.97
C LEU A 295 -20.54 10.91 -5.56
N ASP A 296 -19.81 11.70 -4.77
CA ASP A 296 -18.58 12.35 -5.21
C ASP A 296 -17.52 11.33 -5.61
N PHE A 297 -17.38 10.23 -4.85
CA PHE A 297 -16.47 9.15 -5.20
C PHE A 297 -16.89 8.42 -6.48
N LEU A 298 -18.17 8.05 -6.60
CA LEU A 298 -18.70 7.40 -7.80
C LEU A 298 -18.66 8.29 -9.06
N THR A 299 -18.55 9.61 -8.88
CA THR A 299 -18.30 10.55 -9.99
C THR A 299 -16.86 10.42 -10.52
N VAL A 300 -15.90 10.14 -9.63
CA VAL A 300 -14.49 9.90 -10.01
C VAL A 300 -14.29 8.50 -10.57
N PHE A 301 -14.91 7.50 -9.93
CA PHE A 301 -14.87 6.09 -10.33
C PHE A 301 -16.30 5.58 -10.63
N PRO A 302 -16.83 5.81 -11.84
CA PRO A 302 -18.15 5.30 -12.22
C PRO A 302 -18.18 3.76 -12.24
N GLY A 303 -19.37 3.16 -12.25
CA GLY A 303 -19.57 1.70 -12.25
C GLY A 303 -18.71 0.93 -13.27
N THR A 304 -18.52 1.51 -14.46
CA THR A 304 -17.70 0.93 -15.54
C THR A 304 -16.20 0.99 -15.28
N LYS A 305 -15.75 1.84 -14.35
CA LYS A 305 -14.37 2.04 -13.93
C LYS A 305 -14.04 1.38 -12.60
N VAL A 306 -15.02 0.82 -11.89
CA VAL A 306 -14.75 -0.05 -10.72
C VAL A 306 -14.72 -1.54 -11.10
N ARG A 307 -15.21 -1.87 -12.29
CA ARG A 307 -15.23 -3.23 -12.82
C ARG A 307 -13.98 -3.56 -13.65
N PRO A 308 -13.34 -4.72 -13.43
CA PRO A 308 -12.33 -5.25 -14.35
C PRO A 308 -12.92 -5.48 -15.74
N SER A 309 -12.24 -4.98 -16.77
CA SER A 309 -12.70 -5.14 -18.17
C SER A 309 -12.61 -6.59 -18.63
N GLY A 310 -13.65 -7.08 -19.31
CA GLY A 310 -13.62 -8.39 -19.98
C GLY A 310 -13.97 -9.60 -19.11
N ARG A 311 -14.43 -9.39 -17.86
CA ARG A 311 -15.02 -10.44 -17.03
C ARG A 311 -16.21 -9.96 -16.20
N ASP A 312 -17.00 -10.92 -15.72
CA ASP A 312 -18.01 -10.71 -14.69
C ASP A 312 -17.35 -10.59 -13.30
N LEU A 313 -18.11 -10.07 -12.34
CA LEU A 313 -17.66 -9.97 -10.96
C LEU A 313 -17.58 -11.35 -10.32
N TYR A 314 -16.51 -11.59 -9.57
CA TYR A 314 -16.42 -12.75 -8.70
C TYR A 314 -17.37 -12.59 -7.51
N GLU A 315 -17.79 -13.72 -6.95
CA GLU A 315 -18.63 -13.78 -5.75
C GLU A 315 -18.04 -12.94 -4.60
N TRP A 316 -16.72 -13.03 -4.37
CA TRP A 316 -16.05 -12.26 -3.31
C TRP A 316 -16.05 -10.74 -3.54
N GLU A 317 -16.09 -10.28 -4.80
CA GLU A 317 -16.16 -8.85 -5.14
C GLU A 317 -17.54 -8.30 -4.81
N SER A 318 -18.59 -9.03 -5.22
CA SER A 318 -19.98 -8.66 -4.91
C SER A 318 -20.28 -8.76 -3.41
N GLY A 319 -19.81 -9.84 -2.78
CA GLY A 319 -19.94 -10.06 -1.34
C GLY A 319 -19.19 -9.00 -0.53
N GLY A 320 -18.00 -8.57 -0.97
CA GLY A 320 -17.26 -7.48 -0.34
C GLY A 320 -18.02 -6.15 -0.39
N LEU A 321 -18.57 -5.78 -1.55
CA LEU A 321 -19.38 -4.57 -1.69
C LEU A 321 -20.62 -4.58 -0.78
N VAL A 322 -21.46 -5.60 -0.96
CA VAL A 322 -22.76 -5.68 -0.27
C VAL A 322 -22.53 -5.88 1.22
N GLY A 323 -21.63 -6.79 1.58
CA GLY A 323 -21.30 -7.13 2.95
C GLY A 323 -20.77 -5.95 3.75
N SER A 324 -19.76 -5.24 3.26
CA SER A 324 -19.16 -4.12 3.99
C SER A 324 -20.19 -3.01 4.28
N VAL A 325 -21.08 -2.69 3.33
CA VAL A 325 -22.10 -1.65 3.54
C VAL A 325 -23.21 -2.13 4.49
N VAL A 326 -23.74 -3.35 4.31
CA VAL A 326 -24.79 -3.89 5.19
C VAL A 326 -24.27 -4.08 6.62
N ASP A 327 -23.02 -4.53 6.77
CA ASP A 327 -22.46 -4.80 8.07
C ASP A 327 -21.96 -3.54 8.82
N SER A 328 -21.79 -2.43 8.10
CA SER A 328 -21.25 -1.18 8.65
C SER A 328 -21.98 -0.73 9.92
N SER A 329 -21.20 -0.54 10.98
CA SER A 329 -21.62 0.04 12.26
C SER A 329 -21.53 1.56 12.29
N THR A 330 -20.87 2.18 11.29
CA THR A 330 -20.66 3.63 11.21
C THR A 330 -21.79 4.34 10.46
N LEU A 331 -22.48 3.65 9.55
CA LEU A 331 -23.64 4.19 8.84
C LEU A 331 -24.90 4.07 9.69
N ASP A 332 -25.66 5.17 9.82
CA ASP A 332 -27.04 5.08 10.31
C ASP A 332 -27.93 4.32 9.31
N GLY A 333 -29.09 3.83 9.77
CA GLY A 333 -29.95 2.96 8.95
C GLY A 333 -30.45 3.61 7.65
N LYS A 334 -30.70 4.93 7.65
CA LYS A 334 -31.16 5.63 6.45
C LYS A 334 -30.00 5.81 5.46
N LEU A 335 -28.87 6.31 5.93
CA LEU A 335 -27.68 6.51 5.12
C LEU A 335 -27.17 5.18 4.54
N ARG A 336 -27.17 4.11 5.33
CA ARG A 336 -26.83 2.75 4.86
C ARG A 336 -27.73 2.31 3.71
N THR A 337 -29.03 2.52 3.86
CA THR A 337 -30.02 2.16 2.82
C THR A 337 -29.83 3.00 1.56
N ASP A 338 -29.61 4.31 1.69
CA ASP A 338 -29.41 5.23 0.57
C ASP A 338 -28.09 4.91 -0.18
N ILE A 339 -27.01 4.62 0.54
CA ILE A 339 -25.71 4.20 -0.04
C ILE A 339 -25.83 2.84 -0.73
N MET A 340 -26.49 1.84 -0.12
CA MET A 340 -26.70 0.52 -0.74
C MET A 340 -27.45 0.66 -2.06
N ARG A 341 -28.54 1.44 -2.08
CA ARG A 341 -29.31 1.72 -3.28
C ARG A 341 -28.42 2.34 -4.36
N LEU A 342 -27.69 3.41 -4.00
CA LEU A 342 -26.78 4.08 -4.91
C LEU A 342 -25.74 3.12 -5.51
N ALA A 343 -25.14 2.25 -4.69
CA ALA A 343 -24.15 1.29 -5.14
C ALA A 343 -24.72 0.29 -6.15
N LEU A 344 -25.87 -0.32 -5.83
CA LEU A 344 -26.53 -1.31 -6.68
C LEU A 344 -27.09 -0.72 -7.98
N GLU A 345 -27.49 0.56 -7.96
CA GLU A 345 -27.92 1.28 -9.17
C GLU A 345 -26.73 1.73 -10.04
N SER A 346 -25.56 1.98 -9.42
CA SER A 346 -24.38 2.49 -10.12
C SER A 346 -23.50 1.39 -10.71
N ILE A 347 -23.57 0.16 -10.20
CA ILE A 347 -22.63 -0.92 -10.53
C ILE A 347 -23.41 -2.10 -11.10
N GLU A 348 -23.23 -2.34 -12.39
CA GLU A 348 -23.86 -3.46 -13.08
C GLU A 348 -23.22 -4.81 -12.71
N GLY A 349 -24.05 -5.85 -12.55
CA GLY A 349 -23.59 -7.23 -12.36
C GLY A 349 -23.21 -7.61 -10.93
N VAL A 350 -23.53 -6.77 -9.94
CA VAL A 350 -23.38 -7.11 -8.51
C VAL A 350 -24.33 -8.26 -8.16
N ASP A 351 -23.78 -9.39 -7.72
CA ASP A 351 -24.58 -10.47 -7.16
C ASP A 351 -24.93 -10.17 -5.70
N VAL A 352 -26.15 -9.70 -5.46
CA VAL A 352 -26.67 -9.41 -4.12
C VAL A 352 -26.85 -10.66 -3.24
N ASN A 353 -26.76 -11.86 -3.83
CA ASN A 353 -26.81 -13.13 -3.12
C ASN A 353 -25.42 -13.67 -2.78
N ALA A 354 -24.35 -12.99 -3.20
CA ALA A 354 -23.00 -13.39 -2.86
C ALA A 354 -22.82 -13.37 -1.32
N PRO A 355 -22.41 -14.49 -0.72
CA PRO A 355 -22.11 -14.54 0.69
C PRO A 355 -20.84 -13.76 1.00
N PHE A 356 -20.83 -13.08 2.14
CA PHE A 356 -19.64 -12.41 2.65
C PHE A 356 -19.26 -12.95 4.02
N ASN A 357 -17.98 -12.83 4.35
CA ASN A 357 -17.46 -13.17 5.67
C ASN A 357 -16.79 -11.92 6.24
N SER A 358 -17.41 -11.31 7.25
CA SER A 358 -16.84 -10.15 7.95
C SER A 358 -15.51 -10.47 8.65
N ASN A 359 -15.26 -11.74 8.97
CA ASN A 359 -14.08 -12.21 9.71
C ASN A 359 -13.34 -13.35 8.98
N ALA A 360 -13.10 -13.20 7.68
CA ALA A 360 -12.43 -14.23 6.87
C ALA A 360 -11.07 -14.70 7.44
N TRP A 361 -10.34 -13.84 8.13
CA TRP A 361 -9.06 -14.17 8.77
C TRP A 361 -9.19 -15.04 10.03
N GLU A 362 -10.36 -15.05 10.69
CA GLU A 362 -10.60 -15.88 11.89
C GLU A 362 -10.82 -17.36 11.51
N ASP A 363 -11.25 -17.63 10.28
CA ASP A 363 -11.45 -18.99 9.76
C ASP A 363 -10.14 -19.79 9.66
N ASP A 364 -8.99 -19.10 9.55
CA ASP A 364 -7.65 -19.70 9.43
C ASP A 364 -7.00 -19.97 10.81
N LEU A 365 -7.63 -19.56 11.91
CA LEU A 365 -7.09 -19.78 13.25
C LEU A 365 -7.37 -21.22 13.75
N PRO A 366 -6.33 -21.95 14.24
CA PRO A 366 -6.52 -23.30 14.77
C PRO A 366 -7.55 -23.36 15.90
N GLY A 367 -8.59 -24.20 15.74
CA GLY A 367 -9.60 -24.45 16.78
C GLY A 367 -10.75 -23.45 16.85
N ARG A 368 -10.83 -22.45 15.96
CA ARG A 368 -12.00 -21.57 15.85
C ARG A 368 -13.16 -22.28 15.14
N LYS A 369 -14.39 -21.98 15.58
CA LYS A 369 -15.61 -22.35 14.83
C LYS A 369 -15.68 -21.45 13.60
N ARG A 370 -15.92 -22.04 12.42
CA ARG A 370 -16.13 -21.29 11.18
C ARG A 370 -17.26 -20.28 11.36
N THR A 371 -17.04 -19.07 10.85
CA THR A 371 -18.03 -17.99 10.91
C THR A 371 -19.09 -18.19 9.82
N PRO A 372 -20.40 -17.99 10.11
CA PRO A 372 -21.45 -18.06 9.10
C PRO A 372 -21.16 -17.14 7.91
N ARG A 373 -21.31 -17.67 6.69
CA ARG A 373 -21.12 -16.88 5.47
C ARG A 373 -22.47 -16.35 5.00
N MET A 374 -22.82 -15.17 5.49
CA MET A 374 -24.17 -14.62 5.30
C MET A 374 -24.28 -13.82 4.00
N THR A 375 -25.45 -13.85 3.36
CA THR A 375 -25.80 -12.90 2.30
C THR A 375 -26.15 -11.53 2.90
N GLY A 376 -26.13 -10.48 2.09
CA GLY A 376 -26.57 -9.15 2.53
C GLY A 376 -27.98 -9.16 3.14
N LEU A 377 -28.91 -9.92 2.57
CA LEU A 377 -30.28 -10.01 3.07
C LEU A 377 -30.35 -10.69 4.44
N GLN A 378 -29.56 -11.74 4.66
CA GLN A 378 -29.48 -12.41 5.96
C GLN A 378 -28.92 -11.48 7.04
N VAL A 379 -27.93 -10.66 6.71
CA VAL A 379 -27.37 -9.69 7.67
C VAL A 379 -28.37 -8.56 7.96
N ALA A 380 -28.99 -7.97 6.94
CA ALA A 380 -30.06 -6.98 7.14
C ALA A 380 -31.19 -7.54 8.03
N ALA A 381 -31.59 -8.80 7.80
CA ALA A 381 -32.60 -9.49 8.60
C ALA A 381 -32.17 -9.69 10.06
N SER A 382 -30.92 -10.10 10.30
CA SER A 382 -30.36 -10.27 11.65
C SER A 382 -30.34 -8.97 12.47
N LYS A 383 -30.25 -7.81 11.80
CA LYS A 383 -30.25 -6.47 12.41
C LYS A 383 -31.65 -5.84 12.49
N GLY A 384 -32.68 -6.51 11.96
CA GLY A 384 -34.04 -5.97 11.91
C GLY A 384 -34.24 -4.83 10.90
N ASP A 385 -33.32 -4.65 9.96
CA ASP A 385 -33.30 -3.53 9.03
C ASP A 385 -34.23 -3.79 7.84
N ARG A 386 -35.54 -3.56 8.05
CA ARG A 386 -36.58 -3.80 7.03
C ARG A 386 -36.38 -2.94 5.77
N ALA A 387 -35.92 -1.70 5.94
CA ALA A 387 -35.73 -0.78 4.81
C ALA A 387 -34.63 -1.28 3.88
N LEU A 388 -33.49 -1.69 4.46
CA LEU A 388 -32.39 -2.27 3.71
C LEU A 388 -32.75 -3.63 3.10
N ALA A 389 -33.46 -4.49 3.84
CA ALA A 389 -33.96 -5.76 3.32
C ALA A 389 -34.84 -5.56 2.07
N ASN A 390 -35.70 -4.54 2.08
CA ASN A 390 -36.55 -4.22 0.94
C ASN A 390 -35.73 -3.73 -0.28
N VAL A 391 -34.67 -2.95 -0.08
CA VAL A 391 -33.75 -2.58 -1.16
C VAL A 391 -33.10 -3.83 -1.75
N LEU A 392 -32.53 -4.70 -0.91
CA LEU A 392 -31.85 -5.92 -1.38
C LEU A 392 -32.80 -6.85 -2.16
N LEU A 393 -34.04 -7.05 -1.69
CA LEU A 393 -35.06 -7.82 -2.39
C LEU A 393 -35.43 -7.20 -3.75
N HIS A 394 -35.57 -5.88 -3.82
CA HIS A 394 -35.86 -5.17 -5.07
C HIS A 394 -34.76 -5.39 -6.13
N HIS A 395 -33.51 -5.58 -5.69
CA HIS A 395 -32.35 -5.87 -6.54
C HIS A 395 -32.07 -7.37 -6.71
N GLY A 396 -33.01 -8.26 -6.36
CA GLY A 396 -32.93 -9.69 -6.65
C GLY A 396 -32.33 -10.56 -5.55
N ALA A 397 -32.27 -10.07 -4.31
CA ALA A 397 -31.90 -10.92 -3.18
C ALA A 397 -32.97 -12.00 -2.95
N ARG A 398 -32.53 -13.21 -2.64
CA ARG A 398 -33.40 -14.36 -2.46
C ARG A 398 -33.59 -14.67 -0.97
N ALA A 399 -34.86 -14.70 -0.54
CA ALA A 399 -35.23 -14.98 0.85
C ALA A 399 -35.08 -16.47 1.24
N ASP A 400 -35.02 -17.36 0.26
CA ASP A 400 -34.92 -18.82 0.44
C ASP A 400 -33.46 -19.31 0.60
N VAL A 401 -32.47 -18.44 0.41
CA VAL A 401 -31.05 -18.80 0.57
C VAL A 401 -30.77 -19.17 2.01
N VAL A 402 -30.22 -20.37 2.20
CA VAL A 402 -29.86 -20.94 3.50
C VAL A 402 -28.35 -20.82 3.71
N GLU A 403 -27.96 -20.27 4.86
CA GLU A 403 -26.56 -20.23 5.27
C GLU A 403 -26.09 -21.63 5.71
N TYR A 404 -24.92 -22.04 5.20
CA TYR A 404 -24.44 -23.43 5.28
C TYR A 404 -24.21 -23.94 6.71
N ILE A 405 -23.69 -23.10 7.61
CA ILE A 405 -23.30 -23.52 8.98
C ILE A 405 -24.50 -23.62 9.91
N THR A 406 -25.38 -22.63 9.86
CA THR A 406 -26.52 -22.46 10.75
C THR A 406 -27.79 -23.12 10.22
N GLY A 407 -27.88 -23.32 8.91
CA GLY A 407 -29.09 -23.79 8.26
C GLY A 407 -30.22 -22.74 8.28
N LEU A 408 -29.92 -21.48 8.60
CA LEU A 408 -30.91 -20.41 8.66
C LEU A 408 -30.97 -19.64 7.34
N ASN A 409 -32.17 -19.31 6.91
CA ASN A 409 -32.42 -18.30 5.88
C ASN A 409 -32.63 -16.91 6.52
N ALA A 410 -32.93 -15.88 5.72
CA ALA A 410 -33.10 -14.52 6.22
C ALA A 410 -34.17 -14.42 7.33
N ALA A 411 -35.33 -15.06 7.16
CA ALA A 411 -36.36 -15.12 8.18
C ALA A 411 -35.89 -15.82 9.47
N GLY A 412 -35.14 -16.92 9.32
CA GLY A 412 -34.51 -17.62 10.44
C GLY A 412 -33.58 -16.71 11.25
N PHE A 413 -32.73 -15.92 10.58
CA PHE A 413 -31.86 -14.96 11.24
C PHE A 413 -32.62 -13.81 11.91
N ALA A 414 -33.67 -13.27 11.27
CA ALA A 414 -34.53 -12.26 11.88
C ALA A 414 -35.19 -12.79 13.17
N ARG A 415 -35.79 -13.99 13.11
CA ARG A 415 -36.44 -14.62 14.27
C ARG A 415 -35.44 -14.93 15.39
N ASN A 416 -34.28 -15.46 15.05
CA ASN A 416 -33.23 -15.79 16.03
C ASN A 416 -32.73 -14.55 16.80
N ASN A 417 -32.79 -13.36 16.17
CA ASN A 417 -32.43 -12.08 16.78
C ASN A 417 -33.64 -11.29 17.33
N GLY A 418 -34.84 -11.89 17.37
CA GLY A 418 -36.03 -11.28 17.98
C GLY A 418 -36.83 -10.34 17.07
N HIS A 419 -36.50 -10.25 15.78
CA HIS A 419 -37.21 -9.42 14.80
C HIS A 419 -38.40 -10.19 14.17
N VAL A 420 -39.38 -10.56 14.99
CA VAL A 420 -40.51 -11.43 14.60
C VAL A 420 -41.31 -10.86 13.42
N ASP A 421 -41.70 -9.58 13.48
CA ASP A 421 -42.48 -8.94 12.40
C ASP A 421 -41.75 -8.96 11.05
N LEU A 422 -40.43 -8.84 11.07
CA LEU A 422 -39.60 -8.91 9.87
C LEU A 422 -39.51 -10.35 9.35
N ALA A 423 -39.34 -11.32 10.26
CA ALA A 423 -39.30 -12.74 9.91
C ALA A 423 -40.61 -13.19 9.24
N GLU A 424 -41.76 -12.81 9.79
CA GLU A 424 -43.08 -13.13 9.22
C GLU A 424 -43.27 -12.50 7.84
N TRP A 425 -42.81 -11.25 7.66
CA TRP A 425 -42.83 -10.61 6.35
C TRP A 425 -41.95 -11.34 5.32
N LEU A 426 -40.72 -11.71 5.70
CA LEU A 426 -39.80 -12.45 4.82
C LEU A 426 -40.35 -13.85 4.45
N GLU A 427 -40.98 -14.55 5.40
CA GLU A 427 -41.63 -15.85 5.13
C GLU A 427 -42.84 -15.72 4.20
N GLY A 428 -43.56 -14.60 4.28
CA GLY A 428 -44.65 -14.28 3.36
C GLY A 428 -44.18 -14.18 1.90
N LEU A 429 -42.97 -13.65 1.68
CA LEU A 429 -42.38 -13.48 0.35
C LEU A 429 -41.86 -14.77 -0.27
N SER A 430 -41.52 -15.80 0.53
CA SER A 430 -41.03 -17.09 0.01
C SER A 430 -42.14 -18.06 -0.43
N ARG A 431 -43.41 -17.66 -0.29
CA ARG A 431 -44.59 -18.48 -0.63
C ARG A 431 -45.25 -18.07 -1.95
N GLU A 432 -44.80 -17.00 -2.56
CA GLU A 432 -45.13 -16.54 -3.91
C GLU A 432 -44.02 -16.96 -4.88
#